data_AF-A0A084R2C5-F1
#
_entry.id   AF-A0A084R2C5-F1
#
_cell.length_a   1.000
_cell.length_b   1.000
_cell.length_c   1.000
_cell.angle_alpha   90.00
_cell.angle_beta   90.00
_cell.angle_gamma   90.00
#
_symmetry.space_group_name_H-M   'P 1'
#
loop_
_entity.id
_entity.type
_entity.pdbx_description
1 polymer ?
#
loop_
_entity_poly.entity_id
_entity_poly.type
_entity_poly.pdbx_seq_one_letter_code
_entity_poly.pdbx_strand_id
1 'polypeptide(L)'
;MSTKCHNRVVKELWEMDDNQADITFNQAYNSVFNEDPNPPRLVGNFPLLPLRTKTRGPAYTLPFPNPPLPAYESPDPDSESYDILDEVLALFRANTFFRNFEIQGPADRLLVYGIWFVSDCLTKIKPTANVRDATKDVTNLALDSNFAIPGDPGWPLNQMYEPPRDRQDAEQLKQYMAQVRQELASRLLARVYEEDETRPSKWWLSFTKRKFMGKSL
;
A
#
# COMPACT_ATOMS: atom_id res chain seq x y z
N MET A 1 -31.13 2.32 -4.31
CA MET A 1 -30.58 2.28 -5.69
C MET A 1 -29.15 2.81 -5.66
N SER A 2 -28.20 2.04 -5.12
CA SER A 2 -26.75 2.28 -5.28
C SER A 2 -26.01 1.05 -4.75
N THR A 3 -26.23 -0.09 -5.40
CA THR A 3 -25.74 -1.40 -4.92
C THR A 3 -25.30 -2.27 -6.09
N LYS A 4 -24.88 -1.66 -7.21
CA LYS A 4 -24.54 -2.37 -8.45
C LYS A 4 -23.18 -2.00 -9.08
N CYS A 5 -22.42 -1.05 -8.55
CA CYS A 5 -21.14 -0.67 -9.16
C CYS A 5 -19.90 -1.35 -8.55
N HIS A 6 -19.88 -1.72 -7.27
CA HIS A 6 -18.62 -2.06 -6.60
C HIS A 6 -18.24 -3.55 -6.62
N ASN A 7 -19.22 -4.47 -6.66
CA ASN A 7 -18.98 -5.91 -6.85
C ASN A 7 -18.51 -6.30 -8.27
N ARG A 8 -18.31 -5.31 -9.14
CA ARG A 8 -17.99 -5.50 -10.55
C ARG A 8 -16.48 -5.52 -10.80
N VAL A 9 -15.70 -4.65 -10.14
CA VAL A 9 -14.26 -4.48 -10.46
C VAL A 9 -13.42 -5.68 -10.02
N VAL A 10 -13.59 -6.18 -8.80
CA VAL A 10 -12.73 -7.28 -8.28
C VAL A 10 -13.14 -8.64 -8.85
N LYS A 11 -14.43 -8.81 -9.20
CA LYS A 11 -14.97 -10.06 -9.77
C LYS A 11 -14.75 -10.15 -11.29
N GLU A 12 -14.82 -9.03 -12.02
CA GLU A 12 -14.46 -8.98 -13.45
C GLU A 12 -12.98 -9.30 -13.71
N LEU A 13 -12.08 -9.10 -12.74
CA LEU A 13 -10.66 -9.42 -12.87
C LEU A 13 -10.33 -10.93 -12.98
N TRP A 14 -11.27 -11.82 -12.65
CA TRP A 14 -11.06 -13.28 -12.67
C TRP A 14 -12.01 -14.06 -13.61
N GLU A 15 -13.12 -13.45 -14.06
CA GLU A 15 -14.16 -14.10 -14.88
C GLU A 15 -14.26 -13.55 -16.33
N MET A 16 -13.38 -12.63 -16.76
CA MET A 16 -13.44 -12.08 -18.11
C MET A 16 -12.79 -13.02 -19.14
N ASP A 17 -13.64 -13.60 -20.01
CA ASP A 17 -13.25 -14.28 -21.25
C ASP A 17 -12.31 -13.40 -22.11
N ASP A 18 -11.30 -14.04 -22.71
CA ASP A 18 -10.23 -13.47 -23.54
C ASP A 18 -10.68 -12.57 -24.72
N ASN A 19 -11.98 -12.41 -24.97
CA ASN A 19 -12.53 -11.78 -26.17
C ASN A 19 -13.22 -10.41 -25.93
N GLN A 20 -13.11 -9.84 -24.73
CA GLN A 20 -13.66 -8.51 -24.39
C GLN A 20 -12.58 -7.55 -23.84
N ALA A 21 -11.34 -7.67 -24.29
CA ALA A 21 -10.19 -6.94 -23.72
C ALA A 21 -9.95 -5.51 -24.27
N ASP A 22 -10.87 -4.95 -25.08
CA ASP A 22 -10.55 -3.76 -25.90
C ASP A 22 -11.26 -2.45 -25.54
N ILE A 23 -11.82 -2.31 -24.33
CA ILE A 23 -12.47 -1.06 -23.89
C ILE A 23 -12.08 -0.75 -22.44
N THR A 24 -11.16 0.22 -22.25
CA THR A 24 -10.79 0.97 -21.02
C THR A 24 -9.66 0.51 -20.06
N PHE A 25 -8.75 -0.40 -20.43
CA PHE A 25 -7.55 -0.70 -19.62
C PHE A 25 -6.37 0.28 -19.83
N ASN A 26 -6.59 1.59 -19.87
CA ASN A 26 -5.52 2.56 -20.20
C ASN A 26 -5.06 3.45 -19.05
N GLN A 27 -5.58 3.25 -17.83
CA GLN A 27 -5.24 4.06 -16.65
C GLN A 27 -5.02 3.19 -15.42
N ALA A 28 -4.12 3.64 -14.55
CA ALA A 28 -3.86 3.02 -13.26
C ALA A 28 -5.04 3.25 -12.29
N TYR A 29 -5.11 2.45 -11.24
CA TYR A 29 -6.21 2.47 -10.28
C TYR A 29 -5.91 3.44 -9.12
N ASN A 30 -6.78 4.43 -8.95
CA ASN A 30 -6.76 5.38 -7.84
C ASN A 30 -7.41 4.80 -6.58
N SER A 31 -7.13 5.44 -5.44
CA SER A 31 -7.64 5.06 -4.13
C SER A 31 -9.11 5.43 -3.97
N VAL A 32 -9.92 4.51 -3.44
CA VAL A 32 -11.33 4.77 -3.09
C VAL A 32 -11.46 5.76 -1.93
N PHE A 33 -10.42 5.88 -1.09
CA PHE A 33 -10.39 6.83 0.02
C PHE A 33 -10.33 8.30 -0.43
N ASN A 34 -10.17 8.57 -1.74
CA ASN A 34 -10.35 9.92 -2.26
C ASN A 34 -11.83 10.37 -2.22
N GLU A 35 -12.77 9.42 -2.18
CA GLU A 35 -14.22 9.68 -2.13
C GLU A 35 -14.77 9.72 -0.69
N ASP A 36 -13.91 9.52 0.33
CA ASP A 36 -14.35 9.55 1.73
C ASP A 36 -14.91 10.93 2.09
N PRO A 37 -16.15 11.02 2.61
CA PRO A 37 -16.73 12.30 3.02
C PRO A 37 -15.96 12.97 4.17
N ASN A 38 -15.13 12.23 4.91
CA ASN A 38 -14.30 12.76 5.98
C ASN A 38 -12.87 12.96 5.48
N PRO A 39 -12.48 14.19 5.10
CA PRO A 39 -11.14 14.44 4.61
C PRO A 39 -10.10 14.15 5.71
N PRO A 40 -9.03 13.40 5.40
CA PRO A 40 -7.99 13.12 6.38
C PRO A 40 -7.24 14.40 6.74
N ARG A 41 -6.61 14.39 7.91
CA ARG A 41 -5.60 15.40 8.21
C ARG A 41 -4.47 15.30 7.17
N LEU A 42 -4.02 16.44 6.66
CA LEU A 42 -2.90 16.51 5.73
C LEU A 42 -1.65 17.05 6.41
N VAL A 43 -0.48 16.56 5.99
CA VAL A 43 0.81 17.21 6.21
C VAL A 43 1.40 17.53 4.83
N GLY A 44 1.52 18.81 4.52
CA GLY A 44 1.66 19.26 3.12
C GLY A 44 0.43 18.81 2.34
N ASN A 45 0.63 17.95 1.33
CA ASN A 45 -0.45 17.28 0.60
C ASN A 45 -0.50 15.76 0.85
N PHE A 46 0.26 15.23 1.82
CA PHE A 46 0.25 13.82 2.19
C PHE A 46 -0.85 13.54 3.23
N PRO A 47 -1.71 12.52 3.02
CA PRO A 47 -2.80 12.23 3.94
C PRO A 47 -2.38 11.36 5.12
N LEU A 48 -2.90 11.68 6.30
CA LEU A 48 -2.81 10.87 7.51
C LEU A 48 -4.12 10.09 7.67
N LEU A 49 -4.30 9.05 6.85
CA LEU A 49 -5.49 8.20 6.88
C LEU A 49 -5.49 7.28 8.12
N PRO A 50 -6.67 6.98 8.70
CA PRO A 50 -6.82 5.97 9.73
C PRO A 50 -6.26 4.60 9.33
N LEU A 51 -5.74 3.85 10.30
CA LEU A 51 -5.13 2.53 10.09
C LEU A 51 -5.66 1.51 11.08
N ARG A 52 -5.87 0.27 10.63
CA ARG A 52 -6.06 -0.90 11.48
C ARG A 52 -4.69 -1.39 11.96
N THR A 53 -4.23 -0.89 13.10
CA THR A 53 -2.84 -1.06 13.54
C THR A 53 -2.73 -1.34 15.03
N LYS A 54 -1.77 -2.21 15.41
CA LYS A 54 -1.32 -2.38 16.80
C LYS A 54 -0.01 -1.63 17.08
N THR A 55 0.67 -1.21 16.02
CA THR A 55 1.90 -0.42 16.07
C THR A 55 1.60 0.96 16.63
N ARG A 56 2.44 1.43 17.55
CA ARG A 56 2.32 2.79 18.10
C ARG A 56 2.63 3.83 17.02
N GLY A 57 1.82 4.87 16.93
CA GLY A 57 2.04 5.98 16.01
C GLY A 57 0.87 6.96 16.03
N PRO A 58 0.93 7.99 15.18
CA PRO A 58 -0.03 9.10 15.17
C PRO A 58 -1.33 8.78 14.40
N ALA A 59 -1.45 7.64 13.73
CA ALA A 59 -2.67 7.27 13.02
C ALA A 59 -3.84 7.04 13.99
N TYR A 60 -5.04 7.47 13.58
CA TYR A 60 -6.27 7.04 14.25
C TYR A 60 -6.47 5.53 14.05
N THR A 61 -6.66 4.79 15.13
CA THR A 61 -6.80 3.33 15.08
C THR A 61 -8.23 2.92 14.73
N LEU A 62 -8.38 2.21 13.60
CA LEU A 62 -9.65 1.60 13.19
C LEU A 62 -9.95 0.32 14.01
N PRO A 63 -11.24 -0.07 14.12
CA PRO A 63 -11.62 -1.32 14.76
C PRO A 63 -11.03 -2.53 14.03
N PHE A 64 -10.73 -3.60 14.76
CA PHE A 64 -10.36 -4.88 14.15
C PHE A 64 -11.60 -5.68 13.75
N PRO A 65 -11.52 -6.49 12.67
CA PRO A 65 -12.63 -7.32 12.23
C PRO A 65 -13.13 -8.25 13.34
N ASN A 66 -14.46 -8.40 13.42
CA ASN A 66 -15.11 -9.36 14.30
C ASN A 66 -16.17 -10.14 13.50
N PRO A 67 -15.98 -11.44 13.25
CA PRO A 67 -14.90 -12.31 13.77
C PRO A 67 -13.51 -11.96 13.20
N PRO A 68 -12.41 -12.35 13.90
CA PRO A 68 -11.06 -12.13 13.39
C PRO A 68 -10.83 -12.84 12.05
N LEU A 69 -10.20 -12.12 11.11
CA LEU A 69 -9.79 -12.67 9.82
C LEU A 69 -8.37 -13.25 9.88
N PRO A 70 -8.03 -14.23 9.03
CA PRO A 70 -6.65 -14.65 8.80
C PRO A 70 -5.74 -13.47 8.44
N ALA A 71 -4.47 -13.52 8.84
CA ALA A 71 -3.53 -12.40 8.65
C ALA A 71 -3.22 -12.06 7.18
N TYR A 72 -3.39 -13.03 6.27
CA TYR A 72 -3.21 -12.84 4.83
C TYR A 72 -4.44 -12.25 4.13
N GLU A 73 -5.58 -12.18 4.82
CA GLU A 73 -6.85 -11.71 4.27
C GLU A 73 -7.13 -10.24 4.62
N SER A 74 -7.73 -9.51 3.68
CA SER A 74 -8.21 -8.14 3.90
C SER A 74 -9.69 -8.19 4.32
N PRO A 75 -10.14 -7.26 5.19
CA PRO A 75 -11.58 -7.02 5.38
C PRO A 75 -12.25 -6.66 4.05
N ASP A 76 -13.57 -6.84 3.99
CA ASP A 76 -14.39 -6.33 2.89
C ASP A 76 -14.21 -4.80 2.76
N PRO A 77 -14.08 -4.22 1.55
CA PRO A 77 -13.97 -2.77 1.36
C PRO A 77 -15.05 -1.93 2.05
N ASP A 78 -16.26 -2.47 2.22
CA ASP A 78 -17.37 -1.79 2.91
C ASP A 78 -17.28 -1.90 4.45
N SER A 79 -16.27 -2.59 4.98
CA SER A 79 -16.04 -2.78 6.42
C SER A 79 -15.37 -1.55 7.06
N GLU A 80 -15.79 -1.18 8.26
CA GLU A 80 -15.14 -0.16 9.10
C GLU A 80 -13.68 -0.53 9.48
N SER A 81 -13.31 -1.80 9.30
CA SER A 81 -11.96 -2.31 9.52
C SER A 81 -11.04 -2.24 8.29
N TYR A 82 -11.60 -1.94 7.11
CA TYR A 82 -10.83 -1.82 5.88
C TYR A 82 -10.06 -0.49 5.86
N ASP A 83 -8.79 -0.55 5.47
CA ASP A 83 -7.93 0.62 5.42
C ASP A 83 -7.11 0.70 4.14
N ILE A 84 -6.43 1.84 3.97
CA ILE A 84 -5.58 2.13 2.82
C ILE A 84 -4.46 1.12 2.59
N LEU A 85 -3.98 0.41 3.63
CA LEU A 85 -2.91 -0.58 3.47
C LEU A 85 -3.44 -1.87 2.85
N ASP A 86 -4.69 -2.23 3.15
CA ASP A 86 -5.38 -3.33 2.49
C ASP A 86 -5.59 -3.01 1.00
N GLU A 87 -5.94 -1.76 0.68
CA GLU A 87 -6.06 -1.28 -0.70
C GLU A 87 -4.72 -1.29 -1.44
N VAL A 88 -3.63 -0.83 -0.81
CA VAL A 88 -2.27 -0.87 -1.39
C VAL A 88 -1.92 -2.30 -1.83
N LEU A 89 -2.18 -3.29 -0.99
CA LEU A 89 -1.86 -4.69 -1.31
C LEU A 89 -2.77 -5.25 -2.40
N ALA A 90 -4.04 -4.85 -2.44
CA ALA A 90 -4.98 -5.25 -3.49
C ALA A 90 -4.60 -4.66 -4.86
N LEU A 91 -4.26 -3.37 -4.91
CA LEU A 91 -3.97 -2.65 -6.15
C LEU A 91 -2.51 -2.80 -6.62
N PHE A 92 -1.60 -3.27 -5.75
CA PHE A 92 -0.17 -3.41 -6.05
C PHE A 92 0.10 -4.12 -7.38
N ARG A 93 -0.46 -5.31 -7.58
CA ARG A 93 -0.17 -6.13 -8.77
C ARG A 93 -0.60 -5.41 -10.05
N ALA A 94 -1.81 -4.86 -10.08
CA ALA A 94 -2.33 -4.14 -11.24
C ALA A 94 -1.55 -2.84 -11.49
N ASN A 95 -1.31 -2.04 -10.45
CA ASN A 95 -0.66 -0.74 -10.60
C ASN A 95 0.80 -0.83 -11.03
N THR A 96 1.54 -1.87 -10.62
CA THR A 96 2.96 -2.04 -11.01
C THR A 96 3.21 -2.19 -12.52
N PHE A 97 2.17 -2.45 -13.34
CA PHE A 97 2.28 -2.48 -14.80
C PHE A 97 2.27 -1.09 -15.45
N PHE A 98 1.76 -0.07 -14.76
CA PHE A 98 1.60 1.27 -15.31
C PHE A 98 2.85 2.14 -15.08
N ARG A 99 3.18 2.94 -16.10
CA ARG A 99 4.29 3.92 -16.05
C ARG A 99 3.83 5.33 -15.71
N ASN A 100 2.56 5.63 -15.97
CA ASN A 100 1.94 6.92 -15.69
C ASN A 100 0.84 6.69 -14.67
N PHE A 101 0.72 7.61 -13.72
CA PHE A 101 -0.31 7.61 -12.70
C PHE A 101 -0.74 9.06 -12.48
N GLU A 102 -2.03 9.33 -12.67
CA GLU A 102 -2.61 10.65 -12.43
C GLU A 102 -3.15 10.69 -11.01
N ILE A 103 -2.64 11.62 -10.20
CA ILE A 103 -3.06 11.79 -8.81
C ILE A 103 -4.38 12.56 -8.81
N GLN A 104 -5.46 11.90 -8.41
CA GLN A 104 -6.80 12.47 -8.33
C GLN A 104 -7.09 13.06 -6.94
N GLY A 105 -6.46 12.52 -5.90
CA GLY A 105 -6.63 13.05 -4.55
C GLY A 105 -5.48 12.76 -3.59
N PRO A 106 -5.63 13.15 -2.31
CA PRO A 106 -4.60 12.92 -1.30
C PRO A 106 -4.32 11.43 -1.08
N ALA A 107 -5.35 10.57 -1.03
CA ALA A 107 -5.19 9.14 -0.73
C ALA A 107 -4.28 8.41 -1.73
N ASP A 108 -4.31 8.83 -3.00
CA ASP A 108 -3.41 8.33 -4.03
C ASP A 108 -1.93 8.53 -3.69
N ARG A 109 -1.57 9.61 -2.99
CA ARG A 109 -0.18 9.88 -2.61
C ARG A 109 0.32 8.85 -1.60
N LEU A 110 -0.54 8.39 -0.70
CA LEU A 110 -0.24 7.29 0.20
C LEU A 110 -0.25 5.95 -0.52
N LEU A 111 -1.18 5.75 -1.47
CA LEU A 111 -1.22 4.55 -2.32
C LEU A 111 0.09 4.36 -3.12
N VAL A 112 0.55 5.41 -3.82
CA VAL A 112 1.81 5.42 -4.58
C VAL A 112 2.99 5.09 -3.67
N TYR A 113 3.06 5.74 -2.51
CA TYR A 113 4.10 5.48 -1.52
C TYR A 113 4.09 4.02 -1.04
N GLY A 114 2.91 3.49 -0.71
CA GLY A 114 2.72 2.11 -0.28
C GLY A 114 3.15 1.10 -1.34
N ILE A 115 2.82 1.34 -2.61
CA ILE A 115 3.22 0.46 -3.74
C ILE A 115 4.75 0.43 -3.90
N TRP A 116 5.43 1.57 -3.78
CA TRP A 116 6.89 1.60 -3.82
C TRP A 116 7.50 0.86 -2.63
N PHE A 117 6.95 1.06 -1.43
CA PHE A 117 7.44 0.37 -0.24
C PHE A 117 7.25 -1.16 -0.33
N VAL A 118 6.10 -1.63 -0.82
CA VAL A 118 5.88 -3.06 -1.09
C VAL A 118 6.90 -3.59 -2.08
N SER A 119 7.20 -2.82 -3.14
CA SER A 119 8.24 -3.21 -4.11
C SER A 119 9.59 -3.40 -3.42
N ASP A 120 10.02 -2.44 -2.58
CA ASP A 120 11.29 -2.53 -1.86
C ASP A 120 11.31 -3.70 -0.87
N CYS A 121 10.22 -3.95 -0.14
CA CYS A 121 10.10 -5.12 0.73
C CYS A 121 10.31 -6.42 -0.05
N LEU A 122 9.67 -6.57 -1.22
CA LEU A 122 9.83 -7.76 -2.06
C LEU A 122 11.29 -7.93 -2.54
N THR A 123 12.03 -6.84 -2.77
CA THR A 123 13.47 -6.95 -3.15
C THR A 123 14.36 -7.48 -2.01
N LYS A 124 13.92 -7.37 -0.76
CA LYS A 124 14.65 -7.90 0.41
C LYS A 124 14.39 -9.39 0.62
N ILE A 125 13.27 -9.92 0.15
CA ILE A 125 12.91 -11.34 0.32
C ILE A 125 13.69 -12.18 -0.69
N LYS A 126 14.58 -13.03 -0.20
CA LYS A 126 15.33 -13.97 -1.05
C LYS A 126 14.42 -15.12 -1.50
N PRO A 127 14.54 -15.64 -2.74
CA PRO A 127 13.71 -16.75 -3.22
C PRO A 127 13.77 -18.04 -2.40
N THR A 128 14.80 -18.21 -1.56
CA THR A 128 15.01 -19.38 -0.69
C THR A 128 14.83 -19.07 0.79
N ALA A 129 14.43 -17.85 1.16
CA ALA A 129 14.27 -17.47 2.56
C ALA A 129 12.96 -18.05 3.12
N ASN A 130 13.02 -18.63 4.31
CA ASN A 130 11.82 -18.91 5.09
C ASN A 130 11.22 -17.60 5.65
N VAL A 131 10.01 -17.69 6.20
CA VAL A 131 9.28 -16.54 6.76
C VAL A 131 10.07 -15.83 7.85
N ARG A 132 10.86 -16.53 8.68
CA ARG A 132 11.62 -15.92 9.79
C ARG A 132 12.77 -15.06 9.26
N ASP A 133 13.53 -15.57 8.31
CA ASP A 133 14.63 -14.85 7.68
C ASP A 133 14.11 -13.63 6.90
N ALA A 134 13.03 -13.81 6.13
CA ALA A 134 12.36 -12.72 5.44
C ALA A 134 11.78 -11.67 6.41
N THR A 135 11.19 -12.12 7.52
CA THR A 135 10.66 -11.21 8.56
C THR A 135 11.76 -10.33 9.10
N LYS A 136 12.94 -10.88 9.39
CA LYS A 136 14.08 -10.09 9.85
C LYS A 136 14.49 -9.02 8.84
N ASP A 137 14.69 -9.40 7.58
CA ASP A 137 15.15 -8.48 6.54
C ASP A 137 14.13 -7.38 6.22
N VAL A 138 12.84 -7.74 6.10
CA VAL A 138 11.75 -6.80 5.81
C VAL A 138 11.45 -5.91 7.02
N THR A 139 11.48 -6.43 8.25
CA THR A 139 11.26 -5.63 9.46
C THR A 139 12.41 -4.63 9.67
N ASN A 140 13.65 -5.02 9.38
CA ASN A 140 14.78 -4.09 9.43
C ASN A 140 14.60 -2.91 8.45
N LEU A 141 14.08 -3.17 7.25
CA LEU A 141 13.74 -2.12 6.29
C LEU A 141 12.59 -1.23 6.80
N ALA A 142 11.57 -1.82 7.43
CA ALA A 142 10.42 -1.08 7.95
C ALA A 142 10.75 -0.19 9.15
N LEU A 143 11.72 -0.60 9.98
CA LEU A 143 12.18 0.12 11.17
C LEU A 143 13.28 1.16 10.88
N ASP A 144 13.85 1.16 9.67
CA ASP A 144 14.85 2.16 9.30
C ASP A 144 14.22 3.56 9.36
N SER A 145 14.80 4.44 10.16
CA SER A 145 14.36 5.82 10.36
C SER A 145 15.07 6.81 9.44
N ASN A 146 16.04 6.38 8.63
CA ASN A 146 16.79 7.23 7.70
C ASN A 146 16.16 7.36 6.32
N PHE A 147 14.86 7.10 6.20
CA PHE A 147 14.16 7.27 4.94
C PHE A 147 13.81 8.73 4.65
N ALA A 148 13.74 9.04 3.36
CA ALA A 148 13.32 10.36 2.88
C ALA A 148 11.81 10.56 3.05
N ILE A 149 11.42 11.79 3.39
CA ILE A 149 10.03 12.29 3.36
C ILE A 149 9.90 13.38 2.29
N PRO A 150 8.67 13.75 1.85
CA PRO A 150 8.45 14.88 0.96
C PRO A 150 9.28 16.12 1.33
N GLY A 151 10.03 16.66 0.36
CA GLY A 151 10.95 17.79 0.57
C GLY A 151 12.42 17.39 0.76
N ASP A 152 12.69 16.14 1.14
CA ASP A 152 14.06 15.67 1.24
C ASP A 152 14.68 15.48 -0.16
N PRO A 153 16.01 15.66 -0.32
CA PRO A 153 16.69 15.42 -1.59
C PRO A 153 16.55 13.98 -2.11
N GLY A 154 16.35 13.02 -1.20
CA GLY A 154 16.16 11.60 -1.52
C GLY A 154 14.72 11.22 -1.89
N TRP A 155 13.74 12.12 -1.76
CA TRP A 155 12.34 11.79 -2.00
C TRP A 155 12.04 11.68 -3.51
N PRO A 156 11.51 10.54 -3.99
CA PRO A 156 11.06 10.43 -5.36
C PRO A 156 9.80 11.27 -5.57
N LEU A 157 9.71 11.98 -6.71
CA LEU A 157 8.56 12.83 -7.09
C LEU A 157 8.33 14.09 -6.22
N ASN A 158 9.38 14.84 -5.88
CA ASN A 158 9.22 16.15 -5.22
C ASN A 158 8.30 17.16 -5.95
N GLN A 159 7.98 16.98 -7.23
CA GLN A 159 7.02 17.84 -7.94
C GLN A 159 5.54 17.54 -7.59
N MET A 160 5.25 16.34 -7.08
CA MET A 160 3.88 15.88 -6.79
C MET A 160 3.55 15.88 -5.29
N TYR A 161 4.57 16.00 -4.44
CA TYR A 161 4.47 16.00 -3.00
C TYR A 161 4.93 17.34 -2.44
N GLU A 162 4.13 17.91 -1.56
CA GLU A 162 4.47 19.15 -0.86
C GLU A 162 5.23 18.83 0.43
N PRO A 163 6.31 19.57 0.73
CA PRO A 163 7.06 19.36 1.96
C PRO A 163 6.22 19.71 3.19
N PRO A 164 6.49 19.10 4.36
CA PRO A 164 5.94 19.54 5.62
C PRO A 164 6.22 21.04 5.86
N ARG A 165 5.26 21.75 6.44
CA ARG A 165 5.35 23.20 6.67
C ARG A 165 6.42 23.56 7.69
N ASP A 166 6.55 22.76 8.74
CA ASP A 166 7.44 22.98 9.85
C ASP A 166 8.01 21.66 10.40
N ARG A 167 8.90 21.78 11.39
CA ARG A 167 9.57 20.63 12.00
C ARG A 167 8.60 19.69 12.72
N GLN A 168 7.50 20.20 13.26
CA GLN A 168 6.52 19.39 13.97
C GLN A 168 5.74 18.52 12.98
N ASP A 169 5.29 19.12 11.87
CA ASP A 169 4.64 18.39 10.79
C ASP A 169 5.58 17.35 10.17
N ALA A 170 6.86 17.68 10.00
CA ALA A 170 7.87 16.73 9.49
C ALA A 170 8.04 15.52 10.40
N GLU A 171 8.16 15.73 11.72
CA GLU A 171 8.26 14.66 12.70
C GLU A 171 6.99 13.80 12.72
N GLN A 172 5.82 14.43 12.65
CA GLN A 172 4.57 13.70 12.62
C GLN A 172 4.40 12.83 11.36
N LEU A 173 4.74 13.38 10.19
CA LEU A 173 4.69 12.62 8.93
C LEU A 173 5.66 11.45 8.98
N LYS A 174 6.87 11.66 9.51
CA LYS A 174 7.87 10.61 9.68
C LYS A 174 7.37 9.49 10.60
N GLN A 175 6.74 9.81 11.72
CA GLN A 175 6.15 8.82 12.63
C GLN A 175 4.98 8.06 11.97
N TYR A 176 4.11 8.76 11.23
CA TYR A 176 3.01 8.13 10.50
C TYR A 176 3.53 7.16 9.44
N MET A 177 4.50 7.59 8.63
CA MET A 177 5.09 6.73 7.59
C MET A 177 5.84 5.54 8.19
N ALA A 178 6.51 5.69 9.33
CA ALA A 178 7.12 4.57 10.04
C ALA A 178 6.08 3.56 10.53
N GLN A 179 4.90 4.02 10.96
CA GLN A 179 3.77 3.15 11.33
C GLN A 179 3.21 2.41 10.11
N VAL A 180 3.00 3.11 8.99
CA VAL A 180 2.58 2.54 7.70
C VAL A 180 3.54 1.44 7.25
N ARG A 181 4.85 1.70 7.27
CA ARG A 181 5.88 0.73 6.87
C ARG A 181 5.80 -0.57 7.67
N GLN A 182 5.69 -0.48 8.99
CA GLN A 182 5.66 -1.66 9.87
C GLN A 182 4.42 -2.53 9.64
N GLU A 183 3.24 -1.90 9.54
CA GLU A 183 1.99 -2.62 9.30
C GLU A 183 1.96 -3.23 7.90
N LEU A 184 2.38 -2.48 6.88
CA LEU A 184 2.40 -2.96 5.50
C LEU A 184 3.41 -4.10 5.31
N ALA A 185 4.58 -4.03 5.96
CA ALA A 185 5.55 -5.12 6.00
C ALA A 185 4.97 -6.41 6.60
N SER A 186 4.29 -6.30 7.75
CA SER A 186 3.67 -7.45 8.41
C SER A 186 2.57 -8.09 7.55
N ARG A 187 1.67 -7.28 6.99
CA ARG A 187 0.57 -7.74 6.12
C ARG A 187 1.06 -8.34 4.79
N LEU A 188 2.16 -7.80 4.25
CA LEU A 188 2.81 -8.34 3.06
C LEU A 188 3.40 -9.72 3.33
N LEU A 189 4.17 -9.89 4.42
CA LEU A 189 4.77 -11.18 4.76
C LEU A 189 3.72 -12.28 4.94
N ALA A 190 2.58 -11.96 5.57
CA ALA A 190 1.47 -12.90 5.69
C ALA A 190 0.93 -13.38 4.33
N ARG A 191 0.87 -12.49 3.32
CA ARG A 191 0.43 -12.82 1.95
C ARG A 191 1.49 -13.52 1.12
N VAL A 192 2.77 -13.24 1.36
CA VAL A 192 3.89 -13.86 0.62
C VAL A 192 4.09 -15.32 1.05
N TYR A 193 3.83 -15.62 2.32
CA TYR A 193 4.04 -16.95 2.93
C TYR A 193 2.73 -17.66 3.28
N GLU A 194 1.60 -17.26 2.66
CA GLU A 194 0.27 -17.83 2.92
C GLU A 194 0.24 -19.36 2.75
N GLU A 195 0.83 -19.87 1.66
CA GLU A 195 0.78 -21.30 1.30
C GLU A 195 1.90 -22.13 1.95
N ASP A 196 3.08 -21.54 2.15
CA ASP A 196 4.30 -22.25 2.58
C ASP A 196 5.21 -21.29 3.37
N GLU A 197 5.40 -21.53 4.67
CA GLU A 197 6.30 -20.72 5.51
C GLU A 197 7.78 -20.89 5.19
N THR A 198 8.15 -21.95 4.46
CA THR A 198 9.55 -22.26 4.15
C THR A 198 10.04 -21.54 2.90
N ARG A 199 9.13 -21.10 2.03
CA ARG A 199 9.47 -20.46 0.75
C ARG A 199 8.47 -19.38 0.37
N PRO A 200 8.94 -18.23 -0.16
CA PRO A 200 8.07 -17.16 -0.58
C PRO A 200 7.29 -17.50 -1.87
N SER A 201 6.09 -16.96 -1.99
CA SER A 201 5.28 -17.07 -3.19
C SER A 201 5.98 -16.51 -4.44
N LYS A 202 6.10 -17.34 -5.47
CA LYS A 202 6.66 -16.96 -6.78
C LYS A 202 5.87 -15.83 -7.44
N TRP A 203 4.56 -15.80 -7.23
CA TRP A 203 3.68 -14.78 -7.81
C TRP A 203 4.02 -13.39 -7.29
N TRP A 204 4.25 -13.25 -5.98
CA TRP A 204 4.69 -12.00 -5.38
C TRP A 204 6.12 -11.61 -5.81
N LEU A 205 7.06 -12.55 -5.79
CA LEU A 205 8.45 -12.27 -6.17
C LEU A 205 8.64 -11.91 -7.65
N SER A 206 7.70 -12.29 -8.53
CA SER A 206 7.76 -11.95 -9.96
C SER A 206 7.73 -10.44 -10.23
N PHE A 207 7.25 -9.63 -9.28
CA PHE A 207 7.15 -8.18 -9.40
C PHE A 207 8.42 -7.42 -9.00
N THR A 208 9.42 -8.08 -8.40
CA THR A 208 10.67 -7.44 -7.91
C THR A 208 11.46 -6.68 -8.98
N LYS A 209 11.34 -7.06 -10.25
CA LYS A 209 12.06 -6.40 -11.37
C LYS A 209 11.27 -5.25 -11.99
N ARG A 210 10.00 -5.07 -11.63
CA ARG A 210 9.14 -4.01 -12.16
C ARG A 210 9.16 -2.83 -11.21
N LYS A 211 9.22 -1.63 -11.77
CA LYS A 211 9.19 -0.38 -11.00
C LYS A 211 7.96 0.42 -11.41
N PHE A 212 7.04 0.58 -10.47
CA PHE A 212 5.89 1.46 -10.66
C PHE A 212 6.38 2.91 -10.92
N MET A 213 5.84 3.54 -11.97
CA MET A 213 6.31 4.85 -12.48
C MET A 213 7.82 4.92 -12.84
N GLY A 214 8.50 3.77 -12.97
CA GLY A 214 9.94 3.71 -13.17
C GLY A 214 10.77 4.22 -11.99
N LYS A 215 10.18 4.38 -10.79
CA LYS A 215 10.84 4.90 -9.59
C LYS A 215 10.86 3.88 -8.44
N SER A 216 11.67 4.15 -7.43
CA SER A 216 11.80 3.42 -6.17
C SER A 216 12.11 4.42 -5.05
N LEU A 217 11.90 4.02 -3.79
CA LEU A 217 12.28 4.82 -2.62
C LEU A 217 13.80 4.76 -2.36
#